data_AF-J5JBB1-F1
#
_entry.id   AF-J5JBB1-F1
#
_cell.length_a   1.000
_cell.length_b   1.000
_cell.length_c   1.000
_cell.angle_alpha   90.00
_cell.angle_beta   90.00
_cell.angle_gamma   90.00
#
_symmetry.space_group_name_H-M   'P 1'
#
loop_
_entity.id
_entity.type
_entity.pdbx_description
1 polymer ?
#
loop_
_entity_poly.entity_id
_entity_poly.type
_entity_poly.pdbx_seq_one_letter_code
_entity_poly.pdbx_strand_id
1 'polypeptide(L)'
;MDADEDIGGTPPYMPPEYAGGRLRGHLGDVWAAGVTLLIVLRKLKQPVRADYFDLEDVHNEGSEHRSIMNNWLERVAQAKATLDLNEDSIESLVEKMLHEDRSKRISAEEVQKRLLLPDNK
;
A
#
# COMPACT_ATOMS: atom_id res chain seq x y z
N MET A 1 2.73 -23.08 24.94
CA MET A 1 3.93 -22.76 24.14
C MET A 1 3.42 -21.81 23.10
N ASP A 2 3.40 -20.54 23.47
CA ASP A 2 2.89 -19.46 22.64
C ASP A 2 3.91 -19.29 21.52
N ALA A 3 3.50 -19.61 20.30
CA ALA A 3 4.27 -19.17 19.15
C ALA A 3 4.20 -17.64 19.20
N ASP A 4 5.33 -17.00 19.49
CA ASP A 4 5.55 -15.63 19.03
C ASP A 4 5.19 -15.64 17.54
N GLU A 5 4.00 -15.14 17.23
CA GLU A 5 3.62 -14.81 15.86
C GLU A 5 4.58 -13.70 15.45
N ASP A 6 5.70 -14.12 14.88
CA ASP A 6 6.75 -13.27 14.37
C ASP A 6 6.07 -12.17 13.56
N ILE A 7 6.14 -10.92 14.03
CA ILE A 7 5.50 -9.76 13.42
C ILE A 7 6.28 -9.47 12.13
N GLY A 8 6.06 -10.29 11.11
CA GLY A 8 6.77 -10.26 9.85
C GLY A 8 6.13 -9.28 8.88
N GLY A 9 6.92 -8.80 7.92
CA GLY A 9 6.47 -7.88 6.88
C GLY A 9 7.57 -6.90 6.50
N THR A 10 7.35 -6.16 5.41
CA THR A 10 8.25 -5.09 4.97
C THR A 10 7.54 -3.77 5.22
N PRO A 11 7.95 -2.96 6.22
CA PRO A 11 7.15 -1.84 6.74
C PRO A 11 6.61 -0.86 5.67
N PRO A 12 7.40 -0.41 4.68
CA PRO A 12 6.90 0.47 3.62
C PRO A 12 5.75 -0.09 2.76
N TYR A 13 5.45 -1.39 2.86
CA TYR A 13 4.38 -2.03 2.09
C TYR A 13 3.14 -2.32 2.95
N MET A 14 3.16 -1.97 4.24
CA MET A 14 2.02 -2.14 5.12
C MET A 14 0.92 -1.13 4.79
N PRO A 15 -0.36 -1.55 4.83
CA PRO A 15 -1.48 -0.68 4.52
C PRO A 15 -1.80 0.26 5.69
N PRO A 16 -2.50 1.40 5.47
CA PRO A 16 -2.77 2.39 6.50
C PRO A 16 -3.52 1.82 7.70
N GLU A 17 -4.45 0.89 7.47
CA GLU A 17 -5.22 0.24 8.54
C GLU A 17 -4.38 -0.63 9.48
N TYR A 18 -3.14 -0.98 9.10
CA TYR A 18 -2.26 -1.77 9.97
C TYR A 18 -1.98 -1.00 11.26
N ALA A 19 -1.74 0.31 11.15
CA ALA A 19 -1.38 1.16 12.26
C ALA A 19 -2.47 1.17 13.37
N GLY A 20 -3.75 1.26 12.98
CA GLY A 20 -4.87 1.38 13.92
C GLY A 20 -5.43 0.06 14.48
N GLY A 21 -5.17 -1.09 13.83
CA GLY A 21 -5.82 -2.34 14.23
C GLY A 21 -5.08 -3.62 13.89
N ARG A 22 -3.78 -3.55 13.55
CA ARG A 22 -2.98 -4.70 13.09
C ARG A 22 -3.62 -5.44 11.91
N LEU A 23 -4.48 -4.76 11.15
CA LEU A 23 -5.26 -5.38 10.09
C LEU A 23 -4.35 -5.75 8.92
N ARG A 24 -4.44 -7.02 8.52
CA ARG A 24 -3.68 -7.66 7.42
C ARG A 24 -4.63 -8.48 6.52
N GLY A 25 -4.05 -9.18 5.55
CA GLY A 25 -4.75 -10.11 4.66
C GLY A 25 -4.85 -9.59 3.23
N HIS A 26 -5.72 -10.20 2.43
CA HIS A 26 -5.73 -10.04 0.97
C HIS A 26 -5.81 -8.58 0.47
N LEU A 27 -6.56 -7.71 1.16
CA LEU A 27 -6.63 -6.29 0.79
C LEU A 27 -5.34 -5.52 1.16
N GLY A 28 -4.61 -5.96 2.18
CA GLY A 28 -3.28 -5.46 2.48
C GLY A 28 -2.25 -5.87 1.42
N ASP A 29 -2.36 -7.10 0.90
CA ASP A 29 -1.50 -7.55 -0.22
C ASP A 29 -1.74 -6.73 -1.48
N VAL A 30 -2.99 -6.38 -1.77
CA VAL A 30 -3.35 -5.47 -2.89
C VAL A 30 -2.72 -4.08 -2.69
N TRP A 31 -2.74 -3.55 -1.48
CA TRP A 31 -2.06 -2.29 -1.16
C TRP A 31 -0.55 -2.39 -1.43
N ALA A 32 0.11 -3.42 -0.90
CA ALA A 32 1.54 -3.66 -1.09
C ALA A 32 1.91 -3.77 -2.58
N ALA A 33 1.08 -4.46 -3.37
CA ALA A 33 1.23 -4.53 -4.82
C ALA A 33 1.07 -3.15 -5.49
N GLY A 34 0.12 -2.33 -5.05
CA GLY A 34 -0.07 -0.96 -5.54
C GLY A 34 1.14 -0.06 -5.28
N VAL A 35 1.72 -0.13 -4.07
CA VAL A 35 2.96 0.60 -3.73
C VAL A 35 4.12 0.14 -4.62
N THR A 36 4.22 -1.17 -4.86
CA THR A 36 5.22 -1.74 -5.77
C THR A 36 5.05 -1.22 -7.20
N LEU A 37 3.81 -1.15 -7.69
CA LEU A 37 3.52 -0.62 -9.04
C LEU A 37 3.84 0.87 -9.16
N LEU A 38 3.59 1.70 -8.13
CA LEU A 38 4.05 3.09 -8.14
C LEU A 38 5.58 3.20 -8.32
N ILE A 39 6.35 2.27 -7.74
CA ILE A 39 7.80 2.22 -7.90
C ILE A 39 8.20 1.78 -9.32
N VAL A 40 7.56 0.74 -9.85
CA VAL A 40 7.81 0.25 -11.21
C VAL A 40 7.48 1.31 -12.26
N LEU A 41 6.39 2.03 -12.08
CA LEU A 41 5.96 3.16 -12.91
C LEU A 41 6.78 4.44 -12.67
N ARG A 42 7.75 4.40 -11.74
CA ARG A 42 8.63 5.51 -11.37
C ARG A 42 7.91 6.74 -10.81
N LYS A 43 6.68 6.57 -10.33
CA LYS A 43 5.89 7.59 -9.63
C LYS A 43 6.34 7.76 -8.18
N LEU A 44 6.88 6.68 -7.59
CA LEU A 44 7.41 6.66 -6.24
C LEU A 44 8.85 6.12 -6.24
N LYS A 45 9.75 6.76 -5.50
CA LYS A 45 11.10 6.21 -5.29
C LYS A 45 11.03 5.01 -4.35
N GLN A 46 11.88 4.01 -4.58
CA GLN A 46 12.03 2.87 -3.68
C GLN A 46 12.28 3.34 -2.22
N PRO A 47 11.73 2.62 -1.23
CA PRO A 47 11.95 2.98 0.17
C PRO A 47 13.43 2.88 0.53
N VAL A 48 13.90 3.83 1.33
CA VAL A 48 15.23 3.80 1.94
C VAL A 48 15.12 3.43 3.41
N ARG A 49 16.25 3.19 4.09
CA ARG A 49 16.25 2.80 5.52
C ARG A 49 15.42 3.73 6.42
N ALA A 50 15.41 5.03 6.13
CA ALA A 50 14.62 6.01 6.89
C ALA A 50 13.10 5.82 6.77
N ASP A 51 12.63 5.05 5.79
CA ASP A 51 11.22 4.73 5.58
C ASP A 51 10.78 3.45 6.32
N TYR A 52 11.72 2.76 6.98
CA TYR A 52 11.42 1.54 7.73
C TYR A 52 11.04 1.90 9.17
N PHE A 53 9.85 1.45 9.55
CA PHE A 53 9.33 1.58 10.90
C PHE A 53 9.21 0.21 11.57
N ASP A 54 9.25 0.20 12.89
CA ASP A 54 9.03 -1.01 13.67
C ASP A 54 7.56 -1.41 13.62
N LEU A 55 7.27 -2.67 13.26
CA LEU A 55 5.92 -3.16 13.05
C LEU A 55 5.13 -3.36 14.34
N GLU A 56 5.80 -3.36 15.49
CA GLU A 56 5.17 -3.47 16.81
C GLU A 56 4.94 -2.07 17.41
N ASP A 57 5.96 -1.22 17.41
CA ASP A 57 5.87 0.12 18.00
C ASP A 57 5.08 1.10 17.12
N VAL A 58 4.84 0.77 15.86
CA VAL A 58 3.94 1.58 15.02
C VAL A 58 2.55 1.69 15.64
N HIS A 59 2.09 0.74 16.46
CA HIS A 59 0.75 0.78 17.08
C HIS A 59 0.61 1.84 18.18
N ASN A 60 1.72 2.35 18.71
CA ASN A 60 1.73 3.49 19.60
C ASN A 60 1.58 4.79 18.81
N GLU A 61 0.45 5.49 18.94
CA GLU A 61 0.17 6.69 18.15
C GLU A 61 1.20 7.82 18.33
N GLY A 62 1.87 7.88 19.48
CA GLY A 62 2.90 8.87 19.77
C GLY A 62 4.32 8.47 19.35
N SER A 63 4.52 7.27 18.79
CA SER A 63 5.87 6.78 18.49
C SER A 63 6.47 7.45 17.25
N GLU A 64 7.81 7.45 17.20
CA GLU A 64 8.54 7.82 16.00
C GLU A 64 8.17 6.90 14.82
N HIS A 65 7.95 5.61 15.10
CA HIS A 65 7.56 4.62 14.10
C HIS A 65 6.18 4.90 13.50
N ARG A 66 5.21 5.36 14.30
CA ARG A 66 3.94 5.90 13.79
C ARG A 66 4.17 7.08 12.85
N SER A 67 5.03 8.01 13.25
CA SER A 67 5.34 9.19 12.44
C SER A 67 6.03 8.83 11.13
N ILE A 68 6.98 7.88 11.14
CA ILE A 68 7.64 7.36 9.93
C ILE A 68 6.60 6.71 9.00
N MET A 69 5.71 5.86 9.51
CA MET A 69 4.65 5.27 8.70
C MET A 69 3.74 6.35 8.07
N ASN A 70 3.30 7.34 8.84
CA ASN A 70 2.45 8.41 8.33
C ASN A 70 3.15 9.24 7.24
N ASN A 71 4.43 9.57 7.43
CA ASN A 71 5.24 10.27 6.42
C ASN A 71 5.41 9.44 5.14
N TRP A 72 5.56 8.13 5.26
CA TRP A 72 5.61 7.24 4.11
C TRP A 72 4.27 7.17 3.38
N LEU A 73 3.15 7.04 4.10
CA LEU A 73 1.81 7.04 3.53
C LEU A 73 1.49 8.36 2.80
N GLU A 74 1.92 9.49 3.34
CA GLU A 74 1.83 10.80 2.70
C GLU A 74 2.57 10.81 1.35
N ARG A 75 3.79 10.24 1.27
CA ARG A 75 4.52 10.10 0.01
C ARG A 75 3.79 9.20 -1.00
N VAL A 76 3.18 8.12 -0.53
CA VAL A 76 2.35 7.24 -1.37
C VAL A 76 1.14 8.02 -1.92
N ALA A 77 0.46 8.80 -1.08
CA ALA A 77 -0.67 9.65 -1.49
C ALA A 77 -0.24 10.71 -2.52
N GLN A 78 0.90 11.36 -2.30
CA GLN A 78 1.47 12.33 -3.26
C GLN A 78 1.82 11.67 -4.60
N ALA A 79 2.44 10.49 -4.59
CA ALA A 79 2.70 9.74 -5.82
C ALA A 79 1.40 9.33 -6.54
N LYS A 80 0.39 8.87 -5.80
CA LYS A 80 -0.94 8.53 -6.33
C LYS A 80 -1.61 9.73 -7.02
N ALA A 81 -1.42 10.95 -6.50
CA ALA A 81 -1.96 12.16 -7.09
C ALA A 81 -1.33 12.54 -8.45
N THR A 82 -0.21 11.93 -8.83
CA THR A 82 0.47 12.14 -10.13
C THR A 82 0.08 11.12 -11.21
N LEU A 83 -0.91 10.27 -10.92
CA LEU A 83 -1.39 9.25 -11.85
C LEU A 83 -2.27 9.87 -12.96
N ASP A 84 -2.07 9.42 -14.20
CA ASP A 84 -2.95 9.71 -15.34
C ASP A 84 -4.09 8.72 -15.36
N LEU A 85 -5.24 9.13 -14.83
CA LEU A 85 -6.40 8.27 -14.67
C LEU A 85 -7.28 8.19 -15.93
N ASN A 86 -7.03 9.06 -16.93
CA ASN A 86 -7.88 9.17 -18.12
C ASN A 86 -7.34 8.34 -19.28
N GLU A 87 -6.02 8.28 -19.44
CA GLU A 87 -5.39 7.64 -20.60
C GLU A 87 -4.66 6.32 -20.27
N ASP A 88 -4.31 6.09 -19.01
CA ASP A 88 -3.56 4.91 -18.58
C ASP A 88 -4.40 3.98 -17.69
N SER A 89 -4.76 2.82 -18.25
CA SER A 89 -5.57 1.80 -17.59
C SER A 89 -4.85 1.15 -16.40
N ILE A 90 -3.52 1.08 -16.41
CA ILE A 90 -2.71 0.57 -15.30
C ILE A 90 -2.66 1.60 -14.18
N GLU A 91 -2.43 2.87 -14.47
CA GLU A 91 -2.43 3.93 -13.45
C GLU A 91 -3.82 4.09 -12.80
N SER A 92 -4.89 4.01 -13.59
CA SER A 92 -6.28 3.95 -13.08
C SER A 92 -6.56 2.72 -12.21
N LEU A 93 -5.85 1.62 -12.43
CA LEU A 93 -5.95 0.43 -11.60
C LEU A 93 -5.18 0.59 -10.27
N VAL A 94 -3.95 1.13 -10.33
CA VAL A 94 -3.11 1.40 -9.16
C VAL A 94 -3.82 2.34 -8.18
N GLU A 95 -4.52 3.36 -8.67
CA GLU A 95 -5.34 4.26 -7.84
C GLU A 95 -6.32 3.47 -6.96
N LYS A 96 -7.05 2.52 -7.55
CA LYS A 96 -8.04 1.68 -6.84
C LYS A 96 -7.42 0.70 -5.86
N MET A 97 -6.20 0.23 -6.15
CA MET A 97 -5.42 -0.65 -5.26
C MET A 97 -4.95 0.11 -4.01
N LEU A 98 -4.74 1.42 -4.13
CA LEU A 98 -4.26 2.31 -3.06
C LEU A 98 -5.38 3.15 -2.44
N HIS A 99 -6.59 2.61 -2.40
CA HIS A 99 -7.68 3.21 -1.64
C HIS A 99 -7.41 3.05 -0.13
N GLU A 100 -7.43 4.16 0.62
CA GLU A 100 -7.14 4.19 2.06
C GLU A 100 -8.22 3.47 2.87
N ASP A 101 -9.48 3.74 2.56
CA ASP A 101 -10.60 2.95 3.08
C ASP A 101 -10.55 1.54 2.50
N ARG A 102 -10.13 0.58 3.34
CA ARG A 102 -10.01 -0.85 3.01
C ARG A 102 -11.28 -1.40 2.37
N SER A 103 -12.46 -0.94 2.77
CA SER A 103 -13.74 -1.46 2.23
C SER A 103 -14.00 -1.05 0.77
N LYS A 104 -13.33 0.01 0.30
CA LYS A 104 -13.43 0.53 -1.07
C LYS A 104 -12.25 0.08 -1.95
N ARG A 105 -11.24 -0.57 -1.35
CA ARG A 105 -10.08 -1.09 -2.07
C ARG A 105 -10.49 -2.25 -2.96
N ILE A 106 -10.05 -2.20 -4.22
CA ILE A 106 -10.30 -3.26 -5.19
C ILE A 106 -9.74 -4.61 -4.71
N SER A 107 -10.39 -5.72 -5.07
CA SER A 107 -9.89 -7.06 -4.74
C SER A 107 -8.82 -7.52 -5.76
N ALA A 108 -7.97 -8.47 -5.36
CA ALA A 108 -7.00 -9.06 -6.28
C ALA A 108 -7.66 -9.78 -7.48
N GLU A 109 -8.87 -10.34 -7.28
CA GLU A 109 -9.65 -10.95 -8.36
C GLU A 109 -10.06 -9.90 -9.41
N GLU A 110 -10.55 -8.74 -8.96
CA GLU A 110 -10.96 -7.66 -9.85
C GLU A 110 -9.75 -6.99 -10.52
N VAL A 111 -8.61 -6.90 -9.85
CA VAL A 111 -7.32 -6.51 -10.46
C VAL A 111 -6.97 -7.45 -11.61
N GLN A 112 -7.02 -8.76 -11.40
CA GLN A 112 -6.72 -9.74 -12.45
C GLN A 112 -7.68 -9.63 -13.64
N LYS A 113 -8.98 -9.47 -13.39
CA LYS A 113 -9.97 -9.27 -14.46
C LYS A 113 -9.63 -8.06 -15.32
N ARG A 114 -9.23 -6.94 -14.71
CA ARG A 114 -8.89 -5.71 -15.44
C ARG A 114 -7.55 -5.76 -16.15
N LEU A 115 -6.57 -6.50 -15.63
CA LEU A 115 -5.27 -6.69 -16.27
C LEU A 115 -5.33 -7.62 -17.49
N LEU A 116 -6.20 -8.64 -17.45
CA LEU A 116 -6.26 -9.69 -18.47
C LEU A 116 -7.31 -9.45 -19.55
N LEU A 117 -8.26 -8.53 -19.33
CA LEU A 117 -9.21 -8.15 -20.35
C LEU A 117 -8.59 -7.04 -21.21
N PRO A 118 -8.48 -7.23 -22.54
CA PRO A 118 -7.96 -6.18 -23.41
C PRO A 118 -8.85 -4.94 -23.29
N ASP A 119 -8.22 -3.77 -23.26
CA ASP A 119 -8.92 -2.50 -23.43
C ASP A 119 -9.68 -2.57 -24.76
N ASN A 120 -11.01 -2.76 -24.70
CA ASN A 120 -11.88 -2.61 -25.86
C ASN A 120 -11.86 -1.12 -26.25
N LYS A 121 -10.89 -0.75 -27.09
CA LYS A 121 -10.89 0.49 -27.87
C LYS A 121 -11.66 0.28 -29.18
#